data_AF-A0A1D2RBH5-F1
#
_entry.id   AF-A0A1D2RBH5-F1
#
_cell.length_a   1.000
_cell.length_b   1.000
_cell.length_c   1.000
_cell.angle_alpha   90.00
_cell.angle_beta   90.00
_cell.angle_gamma   90.00
#
_symmetry.space_group_name_H-M   'P 1'
#
loop_
_entity.id
_entity.type
_entity.pdbx_description
1 polymer ?
#
loop_
_entity_poly.entity_id
_entity_poly.type
_entity_poly.pdbx_seq_one_letter_code
_entity_poly.pdbx_strand_id
1 'polypeptide(L)'
;MIDNASVKIPVECENKNENPAERIRLTKNEKKVLCALVEMPDAKNDEITVRTKVSTHVVSRIKKKLFENGIIKLRNIPDLKLLGFELIAFMHIKYKIDKGNEHEHQPAEIFGINSDAESATFCLFKNYTDYEEYYNRKLQYLGENDLIDEEPAVLLFPVQKLKPAKEFSFAPLVKKVLEIDS
;
A
#
# COMPACT_ATOMS: atom_id res chain seq x y z
N MET A 1 -9.70 8.69 -31.64
CA MET A 1 -8.67 7.66 -31.42
C MET A 1 -7.63 8.26 -30.51
N ILE A 2 -7.73 7.99 -29.21
CA ILE A 2 -6.68 8.29 -28.24
C ILE A 2 -6.24 6.92 -27.75
N ASP A 3 -4.98 6.57 -28.01
CA ASP A 3 -4.36 5.32 -27.57
C ASP A 3 -4.43 5.24 -26.04
N ASN A 4 -5.32 4.39 -25.55
CA ASN A 4 -5.27 3.90 -24.18
C ASN A 4 -4.13 2.88 -24.09
N ALA A 5 -2.90 3.38 -24.07
CA ALA A 5 -1.76 2.60 -23.64
C ALA A 5 -1.98 2.27 -22.15
N SER A 6 -2.45 1.04 -21.89
CA SER A 6 -2.57 0.46 -20.56
C SER A 6 -1.22 0.56 -19.85
N VAL A 7 -1.06 1.60 -19.03
CA VAL A 7 0.06 1.70 -18.09
C VAL A 7 -0.16 0.57 -17.09
N LYS A 8 0.55 -0.55 -17.30
CA LYS A 8 0.66 -1.62 -16.32
C LYS A 8 1.34 -1.02 -15.10
N ILE A 9 0.54 -0.58 -14.12
CA ILE A 9 1.04 -0.36 -12.77
C ILE A 9 1.42 -1.76 -12.28
N PRO A 10 2.71 -2.03 -12.00
CA PRO A 10 3.07 -3.32 -11.44
C PRO A 10 2.38 -3.43 -10.09
N VAL A 11 1.40 -4.33 -9.98
CA VAL A 11 1.03 -4.88 -8.69
C VAL A 11 2.29 -5.57 -8.20
N GLU A 12 2.95 -5.00 -7.19
CA GLU A 12 4.00 -5.70 -6.44
C GLU A 12 3.29 -6.87 -5.72
N CYS A 13 2.99 -7.95 -6.45
CA CYS A 13 2.70 -9.25 -5.87
C CYS A 13 3.95 -9.63 -5.08
N GLU A 14 3.78 -9.88 -3.79
CA GLU A 14 4.83 -10.26 -2.86
C GLU A 14 5.81 -11.24 -3.53
N ASN A 15 7.08 -10.85 -3.61
CA ASN A 15 8.14 -11.74 -4.04
C ASN A 15 8.17 -12.95 -3.09
N LYS A 16 7.68 -14.10 -3.54
CA LYS A 16 7.67 -15.39 -2.81
C LYS A 16 9.08 -15.99 -2.57
N ASN A 17 10.13 -15.17 -2.61
CA ASN A 17 11.52 -15.54 -2.33
C ASN A 17 12.03 -14.88 -1.03
N GLU A 18 11.16 -14.66 -0.04
CA GLU A 18 11.63 -14.38 1.31
C GLU A 18 12.04 -15.70 1.99
N ASN A 19 13.33 -16.01 1.87
CA ASN A 19 14.00 -17.05 2.64
C ASN A 19 13.66 -16.85 4.14
N PRO A 20 13.26 -17.89 4.90
CA PRO A 20 12.80 -17.71 6.28
C PRO A 20 13.88 -17.05 7.13
N ALA A 21 13.63 -15.80 7.51
CA ALA A 21 14.29 -15.01 8.54
C ALA A 21 15.68 -15.52 8.98
N GLU A 22 16.71 -15.32 8.17
CA GLU A 22 18.03 -15.10 8.76
C GLU A 22 17.86 -13.93 9.73
N ARG A 23 18.08 -14.17 11.02
CA ARG A 23 17.93 -13.13 12.05
C ARG A 23 18.93 -12.01 11.74
N ILE A 24 18.46 -10.96 11.08
CA ILE A 24 19.24 -9.76 10.79
C ILE A 24 19.64 -9.14 12.14
N ARG A 25 20.90 -9.30 12.52
CA ARG A 25 21.44 -8.71 13.74
C ARG A 25 21.93 -7.29 13.45
N LEU A 26 21.18 -6.32 13.94
CA LEU A 26 21.56 -4.91 13.92
C LEU A 26 22.42 -4.56 15.13
N THR A 27 23.54 -3.88 14.89
CA THR A 27 24.35 -3.25 15.93
C THR A 27 23.57 -2.11 16.60
N LYS A 28 24.03 -1.66 17.78
CA LYS A 28 23.41 -0.53 18.51
C LYS A 28 23.28 0.74 17.65
N ASN A 29 24.29 1.05 16.84
CA ASN A 29 24.26 2.22 15.97
C ASN A 29 23.29 2.02 14.78
N GLU A 30 23.25 0.82 14.19
CA GLU A 30 22.28 0.51 13.12
C GLU A 30 20.85 0.60 13.61
N LYS A 31 20.56 0.09 14.81
CA LYS A 31 19.25 0.22 15.46
C LYS A 31 18.84 1.70 15.62
N LYS A 32 19.74 2.55 16.15
CA LYS A 32 19.49 4.00 16.32
C LYS A 32 19.21 4.69 14.99
N VAL A 33 20.04 4.43 13.97
CA VAL A 33 19.86 5.03 12.64
C VAL A 33 18.57 4.55 11.99
N LEU A 34 18.23 3.26 12.09
CA LEU A 34 16.96 2.74 11.58
C LEU A 34 15.76 3.44 12.24
N CYS A 35 15.74 3.57 13.56
CA CYS A 35 14.69 4.32 14.25
C CYS A 35 14.59 5.78 13.79
N ALA A 36 15.73 6.46 13.61
CA ALA A 36 15.75 7.85 13.16
C ALA A 36 15.24 7.99 11.71
N LEU A 37 15.55 7.03 10.83
CA LEU A 37 15.06 7.01 9.45
C LEU A 37 13.54 6.74 9.37
N VAL A 38 13.00 5.93 10.28
CA VAL A 38 11.54 5.71 10.38
C VAL A 38 10.83 6.93 10.96
N GLU A 39 11.46 7.60 11.93
CA GLU A 39 10.91 8.80 12.58
C GLU A 39 10.97 10.04 11.66
N MET A 40 12.00 10.15 10.82
CA MET A 40 12.24 11.29 9.93
C MET A 40 12.69 10.80 8.53
N PRO A 41 11.76 10.30 7.69
CA PRO A 41 12.10 9.66 6.42
C PRO A 41 12.88 10.55 5.44
N ASP A 42 12.59 11.86 5.46
CA ASP A 42 13.18 12.85 4.55
C ASP A 42 14.43 13.54 5.12
N ALA A 43 14.85 13.18 6.34
CA ALA A 43 15.97 13.85 6.99
C ALA A 43 17.31 13.60 6.29
N LYS A 44 18.13 14.65 6.23
CA LYS A 44 19.50 14.61 5.76
C LYS A 44 20.39 13.88 6.76
N ASN A 45 21.53 13.37 6.29
CA ASN A 45 22.45 12.62 7.15
C ASN A 45 22.92 13.43 8.36
N ASP A 46 23.12 14.74 8.22
CA ASP A 46 23.54 15.60 9.33
C ASP A 46 22.46 15.71 10.43
N GLU A 47 21.19 15.76 10.06
CA GLU A 47 20.06 15.76 11.00
C GLU A 47 19.96 14.42 11.73
N ILE A 48 20.15 13.31 11.02
CA ILE A 48 20.23 11.97 11.61
C ILE A 48 21.43 11.86 12.56
N THR A 49 22.58 12.46 12.22
CA THR A 49 23.76 12.51 13.09
C THR A 49 23.48 13.25 14.39
N VAL A 50 22.85 14.43 14.32
CA VAL A 50 22.43 15.19 15.52
C VAL A 50 21.50 14.33 16.39
N ARG A 51 20.53 13.65 15.77
CA ARG A 51 19.56 12.79 16.47
C ARG A 51 20.18 11.57 17.13
N THR A 52 21.11 10.90 16.45
CA THR A 52 21.62 9.57 16.87
C THR A 52 22.96 9.61 17.58
N LYS A 53 23.69 10.74 17.49
CA LYS A 53 25.10 10.91 17.91
C LYS A 53 26.07 9.97 17.17
N VAL A 54 25.69 9.50 15.98
CA VAL A 54 26.52 8.67 15.09
C VAL A 54 27.12 9.59 14.02
N SER A 55 28.43 9.47 13.75
CA SER A 55 29.10 10.36 12.78
C SER A 55 28.49 10.26 11.38
N THR A 56 28.51 11.35 10.62
CA THR A 56 27.88 11.44 9.29
C THR A 56 28.34 10.34 8.33
N HIS A 57 29.65 10.01 8.32
CA HIS A 57 30.19 8.92 7.51
C HIS A 57 29.60 7.55 7.89
N VAL A 58 29.43 7.29 9.18
CA VAL A 58 28.84 6.03 9.68
C VAL A 58 27.35 5.98 9.41
N VAL A 59 26.62 7.10 9.56
CA VAL A 59 25.20 7.21 9.17
C VAL A 59 25.03 6.88 7.69
N SER A 60 25.83 7.48 6.80
CA SER A 60 25.75 7.22 5.36
C SER A 60 25.99 5.75 5.04
N ARG A 61 27.00 5.12 5.66
CA ARG A 61 27.30 3.70 5.47
C ARG A 61 26.18 2.80 5.97
N ILE A 62 25.61 3.09 7.14
CA ILE A 62 24.50 2.35 7.72
C ILE A 62 23.25 2.48 6.87
N LYS A 63 22.86 3.72 6.49
CA LYS A 63 21.70 3.99 5.64
C LYS A 63 21.79 3.18 4.36
N LYS A 64 22.93 3.25 3.66
CA LYS A 64 23.20 2.45 2.45
C LYS A 64 23.01 0.94 2.70
N LYS A 65 23.65 0.38 3.73
CA LYS A 65 23.53 -1.04 4.10
C LYS A 65 22.08 -1.45 4.39
N LEU A 66 21.33 -0.62 5.11
CA LEU A 66 19.94 -0.90 5.46
C LEU A 66 19.02 -0.96 4.22
N PHE A 67 19.26 -0.09 3.23
CA PHE A 67 18.55 -0.14 1.94
C PHE A 67 18.99 -1.32 1.07
N GLU A 68 20.30 -1.55 0.94
CA GLU A 68 20.84 -2.66 0.12
C GLU A 68 20.40 -4.03 0.64
N ASN A 69 20.27 -4.18 1.96
CA ASN A 69 19.80 -5.41 2.58
C ASN A 69 18.25 -5.52 2.61
N GLY A 70 17.53 -4.56 2.04
CA GLY A 70 16.06 -4.56 2.01
C GLY A 70 15.38 -4.36 3.37
N ILE A 71 16.11 -3.94 4.40
CA ILE A 71 15.59 -3.75 5.77
C ILE A 71 14.64 -2.54 5.84
N ILE A 72 14.89 -1.53 4.99
CA ILE A 72 14.06 -0.34 4.84
C ILE A 72 13.83 -0.09 3.36
N LYS A 73 12.62 0.35 3.03
CA LYS A 73 12.25 0.89 1.74
C LYS A 73 11.63 2.27 1.95
N LEU A 74 11.92 3.21 1.05
CA LEU A 74 11.22 4.48 1.00
C LEU A 74 9.93 4.30 0.20
N ARG A 75 8.82 4.82 0.72
CA ARG A 75 7.50 4.76 0.10
C ARG A 75 6.85 6.13 0.23
N ASN A 76 6.35 6.65 -0.89
CA ASN A 76 5.57 7.88 -0.91
C ASN A 76 4.11 7.52 -0.65
N ILE A 77 3.49 8.19 0.33
CA ILE A 77 2.06 8.04 0.60
C ILE A 77 1.35 9.20 -0.11
N PRO A 78 0.58 8.94 -1.18
CA PRO A 78 -0.06 9.99 -1.93
C PRO A 78 -1.19 10.64 -1.14
N ASP A 79 -1.31 11.96 -1.23
CA ASP A 79 -2.50 12.66 -0.79
C ASP A 79 -3.58 12.54 -1.88
N LEU A 80 -4.59 11.72 -1.59
CA LEU A 80 -5.69 11.43 -2.51
C LEU A 80 -6.48 12.70 -2.89
N LYS A 81 -6.58 13.69 -1.98
CA LYS A 81 -7.28 14.96 -2.24
C LYS A 81 -6.49 15.80 -3.24
N LEU A 82 -5.17 15.89 -3.06
CA LEU A 82 -4.30 16.65 -3.98
C LEU A 82 -4.22 16.03 -5.37
N LEU A 83 -4.41 14.71 -5.48
CA LEU A 83 -4.51 14.01 -6.76
C LEU A 83 -5.87 14.16 -7.46
N GLY A 84 -6.84 14.82 -6.81
CA GLY A 84 -8.17 15.07 -7.37
C GLY A 84 -9.12 13.89 -7.25
N PHE A 85 -8.88 12.95 -6.33
CA PHE A 85 -9.82 11.88 -6.04
C PHE A 85 -10.83 12.31 -4.98
N GLU A 86 -12.10 11.99 -5.23
CA GLU A 86 -13.22 12.40 -4.38
C GLU A 86 -13.89 11.22 -3.67
N LEU A 87 -13.76 10.01 -4.22
CA LEU A 87 -14.52 8.86 -3.74
C LEU A 87 -13.65 7.61 -3.64
N ILE A 88 -13.78 6.90 -2.52
CA ILE A 88 -13.34 5.50 -2.39
C ILE A 88 -14.59 4.63 -2.37
N ALA A 89 -14.64 3.60 -3.20
CA ALA A 89 -15.63 2.55 -3.10
C ALA A 89 -14.98 1.29 -2.51
N PHE A 90 -15.58 0.73 -1.47
CA PHE A 90 -15.33 -0.64 -1.06
C PHE A 90 -16.38 -1.53 -1.69
N MET A 91 -15.97 -2.54 -2.44
CA MET A 91 -16.87 -3.50 -3.09
C MET A 91 -16.57 -4.90 -2.59
N HIS A 92 -17.61 -5.60 -2.15
CA HIS A 92 -17.58 -7.02 -1.86
C HIS A 92 -18.46 -7.76 -2.86
N ILE A 93 -17.87 -8.73 -3.56
CA ILE A 93 -18.53 -9.54 -4.57
C ILE A 93 -18.40 -11.00 -4.13
N LYS A 94 -19.52 -11.73 -4.13
CA LYS A 94 -19.52 -13.19 -3.98
C LYS A 94 -19.74 -13.83 -5.34
N TYR A 95 -18.84 -14.72 -5.71
CA TYR A 95 -18.85 -15.42 -6.98
C TYR A 95 -19.53 -16.79 -6.86
N LYS A 96 -20.04 -17.28 -7.98
CA LYS A 96 -20.42 -18.68 -8.13
C LYS A 96 -19.16 -19.56 -8.16
N ILE A 97 -19.11 -20.54 -7.25
CA ILE A 97 -17.93 -21.37 -6.97
C ILE A 97 -17.50 -22.22 -8.18
N ASP A 98 -18.44 -22.54 -9.07
CA ASP A 98 -18.26 -23.49 -10.18
C ASP A 98 -17.70 -22.86 -11.48
N LYS A 99 -17.67 -21.52 -11.58
CA LYS A 99 -17.28 -20.83 -12.82
C LYS A 99 -15.80 -20.46 -12.89
N GLY A 100 -15.09 -20.49 -11.74
CA GLY A 100 -13.76 -19.89 -11.63
C GLY A 100 -13.81 -18.38 -11.85
N ASN A 101 -12.92 -17.64 -11.21
CA ASN A 101 -12.81 -16.20 -11.43
C ASN A 101 -11.40 -15.86 -11.89
N GLU A 102 -11.24 -15.60 -13.19
CA GLU A 102 -10.07 -14.88 -13.69
C GLU A 102 -10.24 -13.39 -13.39
N HIS A 103 -9.95 -13.00 -12.14
CA HIS A 103 -10.05 -11.60 -11.75
C HIS A 103 -8.91 -10.81 -12.39
N GLU A 104 -9.20 -10.02 -13.41
CA GLU A 104 -8.25 -9.04 -13.94
C GLU A 104 -8.28 -7.75 -13.09
N HIS A 105 -7.14 -7.44 -12.49
CA HIS A 105 -6.97 -6.22 -11.68
C HIS A 105 -7.22 -4.97 -12.51
N GLN A 106 -8.11 -4.10 -12.04
CA GLN A 106 -8.48 -2.88 -12.75
C GLN A 106 -7.66 -1.67 -12.25
N PRO A 107 -7.33 -0.69 -13.10
CA PRO A 107 -6.55 0.49 -12.68
C PRO A 107 -7.14 1.31 -11.53
N ALA A 108 -8.46 1.25 -11.34
CA ALA A 108 -9.15 1.93 -10.25
C ALA A 108 -8.97 1.21 -8.90
N GLU A 109 -8.64 -0.08 -8.90
CA GLU A 109 -8.48 -0.89 -7.69
C GLU A 109 -7.12 -0.58 -7.05
N ILE A 110 -7.13 -0.08 -5.82
CA ILE A 110 -5.91 0.27 -5.07
C ILE A 110 -5.53 -0.80 -4.05
N PHE A 111 -6.47 -1.69 -3.74
CA PHE A 111 -6.28 -2.83 -2.87
C PHE A 111 -7.34 -3.88 -3.18
N GLY A 112 -6.97 -5.15 -3.16
CA GLY A 112 -7.90 -6.25 -3.39
C GLY A 112 -7.45 -7.53 -2.71
N ILE A 113 -8.41 -8.25 -2.16
CA ILE A 113 -8.26 -9.64 -1.74
C ILE A 113 -9.26 -10.43 -2.57
N ASN A 114 -8.76 -11.43 -3.28
CA ASN A 114 -9.54 -12.24 -4.21
C ASN A 114 -9.39 -13.71 -3.88
N SER A 115 -10.49 -14.44 -4.04
CA SER A 115 -10.56 -15.90 -4.00
C SER A 115 -11.54 -16.36 -5.07
N ASP A 116 -11.64 -17.68 -5.27
CA ASP A 116 -12.59 -18.25 -6.23
C ASP A 116 -14.05 -18.02 -5.82
N ALA A 117 -14.31 -17.78 -4.53
CA ALA A 117 -15.65 -17.62 -3.98
C ALA A 117 -16.05 -16.16 -3.70
N GLU A 118 -15.08 -15.28 -3.42
CA GLU A 118 -15.36 -13.87 -3.13
C GLU A 118 -14.17 -12.95 -3.39
N SER A 119 -14.47 -11.67 -3.61
CA SER A 119 -13.48 -10.59 -3.63
C SER A 119 -13.92 -9.40 -2.80
N ALA A 120 -12.97 -8.80 -2.08
CA ALA A 120 -13.13 -7.53 -1.39
C ALA A 120 -12.09 -6.54 -1.95
N THR A 121 -12.56 -5.44 -2.53
CA THR A 121 -11.71 -4.48 -3.25
C THR A 121 -11.98 -3.05 -2.81
N PHE A 122 -10.92 -2.25 -2.68
CA PHE A 122 -11.01 -0.79 -2.60
C PHE A 122 -10.68 -0.20 -3.96
N CYS A 123 -11.57 0.66 -4.44
CA CYS A 123 -11.41 1.40 -5.68
C CYS A 123 -11.41 2.90 -5.41
N LEU A 124 -10.68 3.65 -6.24
CA LEU A 124 -10.51 5.09 -6.12
C LEU A 124 -11.03 5.81 -7.37
N PHE A 125 -11.86 6.84 -7.19
CA PHE A 125 -12.54 7.54 -8.29
C PHE A 125 -12.44 9.06 -8.13
N LYS A 126 -12.35 9.78 -9.26
CA LYS A 126 -12.27 11.25 -9.24
C LYS A 126 -13.59 11.91 -8.88
N ASN A 127 -14.71 11.24 -9.14
CA ASN A 127 -16.05 11.74 -8.85
C ASN A 127 -17.05 10.57 -8.81
N TYR A 128 -18.32 10.85 -8.55
CA TYR A 128 -19.37 9.82 -8.50
C TYR A 128 -19.69 9.23 -9.88
N THR A 129 -19.64 10.02 -10.95
CA THR A 129 -19.90 9.55 -12.32
C THR A 129 -18.88 8.49 -12.76
N ASP A 130 -17.60 8.72 -12.52
CA ASP A 130 -16.53 7.74 -12.79
C ASP A 130 -16.77 6.41 -12.05
N TYR A 131 -17.27 6.49 -10.81
CA TYR A 131 -17.66 5.31 -10.03
C TYR A 131 -18.86 4.58 -10.64
N GLU A 132 -19.92 5.31 -10.98
CA GLU A 132 -21.15 4.75 -11.53
C GLU A 132 -20.89 4.04 -12.86
N GLU A 133 -20.12 4.66 -13.76
CA GLU A 133 -19.69 4.05 -15.01
C GLU A 133 -18.90 2.75 -14.79
N TYR A 134 -17.97 2.78 -13.84
CA TYR A 134 -17.18 1.60 -13.48
C TYR A 134 -18.05 0.48 -12.90
N TYR A 135 -18.94 0.82 -11.95
CA TYR A 135 -19.80 -0.14 -11.27
C TYR A 135 -20.78 -0.80 -12.26
N ASN A 136 -21.40 0.00 -13.13
CA ASN A 136 -22.32 -0.51 -14.14
C ASN A 136 -21.62 -1.45 -15.12
N ARG A 137 -20.42 -1.10 -15.58
CA ARG A 137 -19.61 -1.98 -16.43
C ARG A 137 -19.25 -3.29 -15.71
N LYS A 138 -18.88 -3.22 -14.42
CA LYS A 138 -18.55 -4.40 -13.61
C LYS A 138 -19.79 -5.27 -13.40
N LEU A 139 -20.94 -4.69 -13.08
CA LEU A 139 -22.19 -5.41 -12.88
C LEU A 139 -22.67 -6.09 -14.18
N GLN A 140 -22.58 -5.39 -15.31
CA GLN A 140 -22.88 -5.97 -16.62
C GLN A 140 -21.98 -7.18 -16.91
N TYR A 141 -20.67 -7.06 -16.73
CA TYR A 141 -19.73 -8.17 -16.93
C TYR A 141 -20.07 -9.38 -16.03
N LEU A 142 -20.35 -9.13 -14.74
CA LEU A 142 -20.69 -10.20 -13.79
C LEU A 142 -22.01 -10.89 -14.17
N GLY A 143 -23.00 -10.14 -14.65
CA GLY A 143 -24.29 -10.67 -15.09
C GLY A 143 -24.20 -11.45 -16.41
N GLU A 144 -23.55 -10.89 -17.43
CA GLU A 144 -23.42 -11.52 -18.76
C GLU A 144 -22.65 -12.84 -18.71
N ASN A 145 -21.68 -12.96 -17.80
CA ASN A 145 -20.92 -14.18 -17.60
C ASN A 145 -21.54 -15.11 -16.54
N ASP A 146 -22.67 -14.71 -15.95
CA ASP A 146 -23.38 -15.47 -14.92
C ASP A 146 -22.43 -15.89 -13.79
N LEU A 147 -21.74 -14.89 -13.22
CA LEU A 147 -20.70 -15.05 -12.19
C LEU A 147 -21.21 -14.81 -10.77
N ILE A 148 -22.39 -14.20 -10.61
CA ILE A 148 -22.98 -13.81 -9.32
C ILE A 148 -24.46 -14.20 -9.27
N ASP A 149 -24.98 -14.50 -8.08
CA ASP A 149 -26.43 -14.66 -7.83
C ASP A 149 -27.04 -13.45 -7.12
N GLU A 150 -26.20 -12.57 -6.57
CA GLU A 150 -26.59 -11.40 -5.80
C GLU A 150 -25.79 -10.18 -6.26
N GLU A 151 -26.40 -8.99 -6.16
CA GLU A 151 -25.69 -7.75 -6.46
C GLU A 151 -24.52 -7.53 -5.49
N PRO A 152 -23.39 -6.98 -5.97
CA PRO A 152 -22.26 -6.65 -5.10
C PRO A 152 -22.63 -5.65 -4.01
N ALA A 153 -22.16 -5.90 -2.79
CA ALA A 153 -22.28 -4.94 -1.70
C ALA A 153 -21.25 -3.82 -1.88
N VAL A 154 -21.70 -2.56 -1.85
CA VAL A 154 -20.84 -1.39 -2.05
C VAL A 154 -20.98 -0.40 -0.90
N LEU A 155 -19.85 0.07 -0.38
CA LEU A 155 -19.76 1.19 0.56
C LEU A 155 -18.97 2.33 -0.07
N LEU A 156 -19.53 3.54 0.01
CA LEU A 156 -18.94 4.74 -0.56
C LEU A 156 -18.40 5.66 0.52
N PHE A 157 -17.15 6.06 0.39
CA PHE A 157 -16.45 6.93 1.32
C PHE A 157 -15.95 8.18 0.61
N PRO A 158 -16.51 9.37 0.92
CA PRO A 158 -15.98 10.62 0.40
C PRO A 158 -14.56 10.85 0.94
N VAL A 159 -13.59 11.05 0.05
CA VAL A 159 -12.17 11.26 0.39
C VAL A 159 -12.01 12.46 1.31
N GLN A 160 -12.83 13.50 1.14
CA GLN A 160 -12.79 14.71 1.97
C GLN A 160 -13.09 14.42 3.44
N LYS A 161 -13.90 13.40 3.73
CA LYS A 161 -14.31 12.99 5.08
C LYS A 161 -13.36 11.97 5.71
N LEU A 162 -12.43 11.40 4.95
CA LEU A 162 -11.44 10.49 5.49
C LEU A 162 -10.50 11.22 6.43
N LYS A 163 -10.31 10.62 7.61
CA LYS A 163 -9.29 11.03 8.57
C LYS A 163 -8.26 9.90 8.63
N PRO A 164 -6.95 10.21 8.53
CA PRO A 164 -5.93 9.19 8.68
C PRO A 164 -6.08 8.53 10.06
N ALA A 165 -6.14 7.19 10.09
CA ALA A 165 -6.31 6.44 11.33
C ALA A 165 -5.13 6.67 12.30
N LYS A 166 -3.93 6.88 11.75
CA LYS A 166 -2.70 7.34 12.42
C LYS A 166 -1.88 8.15 11.43
N GLU A 167 -1.02 9.05 11.91
CA GLU A 167 -0.08 9.83 11.09
C GLU A 167 1.08 8.98 10.52
N PHE A 168 0.81 7.74 10.06
CA PHE A 168 1.79 6.79 9.52
C PHE A 168 3.12 6.74 10.30
N SER A 169 3.07 6.99 11.60
CA SER A 169 4.23 7.05 12.47
C SER A 169 4.48 5.67 13.06
N PHE A 170 5.45 4.97 12.48
CA PHE A 170 5.85 3.64 12.92
C PHE A 170 7.01 3.67 13.92
N ALA A 171 7.59 4.84 14.19
CA ALA A 171 8.76 4.98 15.05
C ALA A 171 8.56 4.38 16.46
N PRO A 172 7.42 4.56 17.16
CA PRO A 172 7.20 3.94 18.48
C PRO A 172 7.21 2.41 18.42
N LEU A 173 6.61 1.83 17.37
CA LEU A 173 6.58 0.39 17.17
C LEU A 173 7.99 -0.15 16.89
N VAL A 174 8.75 0.51 16.02
CA VAL A 174 10.11 0.11 15.68
C VAL A 174 11.03 0.20 16.91
N LYS A 175 10.93 1.26 17.73
CA LYS A 175 11.69 1.38 18.99
C LYS A 175 11.43 0.19 19.92
N LYS A 176 10.15 -0.18 20.08
CA LYS A 176 9.74 -1.33 20.89
C LYS A 176 10.30 -2.65 20.34
N VAL A 177 10.19 -2.89 19.03
CA VAL A 177 10.71 -4.11 18.38
C VAL A 177 12.22 -4.22 18.47
N LEU A 178 12.94 -3.10 18.38
CA LEU A 178 14.39 -3.07 18.42
C LEU A 178 14.97 -3.05 19.84
N GLU A 179 14.12 -2.99 20.87
CA GLU A 179 14.51 -2.86 22.28
C GLU A 179 15.46 -1.67 22.48
N ILE A 180 15.13 -0.55 21.85
CA ILE A 180 15.80 0.72 22.10
C ILE A 180 14.96 1.42 23.16
N ASP A 181 15.51 1.51 24.37
CA ASP A 181 14.86 2.16 25.51
C ASP A 181 14.28 3.54 25.12
N SER A 182 13.04 3.76 25.55
CA SER A 182 12.26 4.99 25.34
C SER A 182 12.68 6.07 26.33
#